data_AF-A0A7J5EWH1-F1
#
_entry.id   AF-A0A7J5EWH1-F1
#
_cell.length_a   1.000
_cell.length_b   1.000
_cell.length_c   1.000
_cell.angle_alpha   90.00
_cell.angle_beta   90.00
_cell.angle_gamma   90.00
#
_symmetry.space_group_name_H-M   'P 1'
#
loop_
_entity.id
_entity.type
_entity.pdbx_description
1 polymer ?
#
loop_
_entity_poly.entity_id
_entity_poly.type
_entity_poly.pdbx_seq_one_letter_code
_entity_poly.pdbx_strand_id
1 'polypeptide(L)'
;MRSRVVWIAVALSLIGIGVLATLPACGDGTADPPVDADPTPAESCVRPGDVGNNVGVGTYCTPTGGECAPFDLAPLCLATVGQEQWFCTRIGCDATTHCGEGAGCLIEAEGSACVPCRCDSRGLGC
;
A
#
# COMPACT_ATOMS: atom_id res chain seq x y z
N MET A 1 -45.37 -1.28 0.24
CA MET A 1 -44.57 -1.11 -0.98
C MET A 1 -43.99 -2.47 -1.36
N ARG A 2 -44.40 -3.02 -2.51
CA ARG A 2 -44.07 -4.38 -2.98
C ARG A 2 -42.93 -4.27 -3.98
N SER A 3 -41.69 -4.58 -3.59
CA SER A 3 -40.61 -4.78 -4.56
C SER A 3 -40.31 -6.27 -4.68
N ARG A 4 -40.46 -6.74 -5.92
CA ARG A 4 -40.49 -8.15 -6.31
C ARG A 4 -39.07 -8.69 -6.45
N VAL A 5 -38.89 -9.85 -5.87
CA VAL A 5 -37.76 -10.77 -6.04
C VAL A 5 -37.70 -11.21 -7.51
N VAL A 6 -36.51 -11.11 -8.12
CA VAL A 6 -36.23 -11.69 -9.44
C VAL A 6 -35.08 -12.69 -9.27
N TRP A 7 -35.42 -13.97 -9.21
CA TRP A 7 -34.50 -15.10 -9.31
C TRP A 7 -34.21 -15.34 -10.78
N ILE A 8 -32.95 -15.24 -11.21
CA ILE A 8 -32.52 -15.70 -12.53
C ILE A 8 -31.76 -17.01 -12.32
N ALA A 9 -32.40 -18.10 -12.74
CA ALA A 9 -31.81 -19.42 -12.84
C ALA A 9 -30.79 -19.46 -13.97
N VAL A 10 -29.53 -19.76 -13.65
CA VAL A 10 -28.49 -20.01 -14.67
C VAL A 10 -28.49 -21.49 -14.98
N ALA A 11 -28.92 -21.79 -16.20
CA ALA A 11 -29.05 -23.15 -16.73
C ALA A 11 -27.67 -23.77 -17.02
N LEU A 12 -27.51 -24.99 -16.53
CA LEU A 12 -26.48 -25.95 -16.92
C LEU A 12 -26.59 -26.26 -18.42
N SER A 13 -25.50 -26.10 -19.16
CA SER A 13 -25.32 -26.73 -20.48
C SER A 13 -23.95 -27.40 -20.54
N LEU A 14 -23.98 -28.72 -20.37
CA LEU A 14 -22.96 -29.67 -20.85
C LEU A 14 -23.01 -29.71 -22.39
N ILE A 15 -21.87 -30.02 -23.02
CA ILE A 15 -21.54 -30.32 -24.44
C ILE A 15 -20.41 -29.36 -24.86
N GLY A 16 -19.25 -29.75 -25.38
CA GLY A 16 -18.72 -31.04 -25.83
C GLY A 16 -17.26 -30.83 -26.24
N ILE A 17 -16.50 -31.92 -26.27
CA ILE A 17 -15.08 -31.99 -26.62
C ILE A 17 -14.90 -31.73 -28.13
N GLY A 18 -14.01 -30.81 -28.50
CA GLY A 18 -13.61 -30.55 -29.88
C GLY A 18 -12.17 -30.04 -29.94
N VAL A 19 -11.23 -30.95 -30.17
CA VAL A 19 -9.82 -30.67 -30.44
C VAL A 19 -9.69 -30.11 -31.86
N LEU A 20 -9.24 -28.86 -32.00
CA LEU A 20 -8.60 -28.37 -33.23
C LEU A 20 -7.33 -27.61 -32.86
N ALA A 21 -6.20 -28.17 -33.29
CA ALA A 21 -4.88 -27.57 -33.18
C ALA A 21 -4.77 -26.33 -34.08
N THR A 22 -4.56 -25.17 -33.46
CA THR A 22 -4.16 -23.92 -34.14
C THR A 22 -2.68 -23.63 -33.85
N LEU A 23 -1.95 -23.34 -34.92
CA LEU A 23 -0.52 -23.01 -34.95
C LEU A 23 -0.24 -21.79 -34.04
N PRO A 24 0.85 -21.77 -33.24
CA PRO A 24 1.30 -20.53 -32.62
C PRO A 24 1.87 -19.62 -33.71
N ALA A 25 1.09 -18.62 -34.11
CA ALA A 25 1.62 -17.44 -34.77
C ALA A 25 2.52 -16.71 -33.76
N CYS A 26 3.82 -16.62 -34.06
CA CYS A 26 4.77 -15.80 -33.34
C CYS A 26 4.40 -14.34 -33.60
N GLY A 27 3.42 -13.80 -32.87
CA GLY A 27 3.20 -12.37 -32.81
C GLY A 27 4.35 -11.75 -32.03
N ASP A 28 5.19 -10.99 -32.71
CA ASP A 28 6.03 -9.93 -32.13
C ASP A 28 5.09 -8.89 -31.49
N GLY A 29 4.49 -9.27 -30.37
CA GLY A 29 3.81 -8.35 -29.48
C GLY A 29 4.88 -7.73 -28.60
N THR A 30 5.38 -6.56 -28.99
CA THR A 30 5.90 -5.62 -28.00
C THR A 30 4.75 -5.31 -27.07
N ALA A 31 4.65 -6.06 -25.97
CA ALA A 31 3.71 -5.77 -24.91
C ALA A 31 4.00 -4.34 -24.45
N ASP A 32 3.05 -3.44 -24.68
CA ASP A 32 3.06 -2.14 -24.02
C ASP A 32 3.22 -2.38 -22.51
N PRO A 33 4.13 -1.66 -21.82
CA PRO A 33 4.21 -1.77 -20.38
C PRO A 33 2.84 -1.43 -19.77
N PRO A 34 2.38 -2.16 -18.76
CA PRO A 34 1.07 -1.92 -18.16
C PRO A 34 0.96 -0.47 -17.69
N VAL A 35 -0.10 0.22 -18.13
CA VAL A 35 -0.33 1.66 -17.95
C VAL A 35 -0.75 2.07 -16.53
N ASP A 36 -0.68 1.16 -15.55
CA ASP A 36 -1.03 1.40 -14.15
C ASP A 36 0.08 0.88 -13.22
N ALA A 37 1.35 1.26 -13.48
CA ALA A 37 2.41 0.99 -12.53
C ALA A 37 2.13 1.78 -11.24
N ASP A 38 2.07 1.08 -10.10
CA ASP A 38 2.00 1.71 -8.78
C ASP A 38 3.12 2.76 -8.67
N PRO A 39 2.80 4.05 -8.49
CA PRO A 39 3.81 5.10 -8.42
C PRO A 39 4.65 5.01 -7.14
N THR A 40 4.28 4.12 -6.20
CA THR A 40 5.04 3.87 -4.99
C THR A 40 6.45 3.37 -5.32
N PRO A 41 7.50 3.97 -4.74
CA PRO A 41 8.86 3.49 -4.88
C PRO A 41 8.98 2.00 -4.52
N ALA A 42 9.79 1.28 -5.28
CA ALA A 42 10.02 -0.15 -5.06
C ALA A 42 10.56 -0.43 -3.64
N GLU A 43 11.35 0.50 -3.09
CA GLU A 43 11.93 0.38 -1.74
C GLU A 43 10.97 0.75 -0.62
N SER A 44 9.80 1.32 -0.92
CA SER A 44 8.81 1.62 0.12
C SER A 44 8.38 0.33 0.80
N CYS A 45 8.59 0.27 2.12
CA CYS A 45 8.19 -0.86 2.95
C CYS A 45 6.64 -0.96 3.09
N VAL A 46 5.95 0.16 2.90
CA VAL A 46 4.50 0.27 3.01
C VAL A 46 3.88 0.31 1.61
N ARG A 47 2.73 -0.37 1.44
CA ARG A 47 2.02 -0.52 0.16
C ARG A 47 0.56 -0.04 0.23
N PRO A 48 -0.08 0.27 -0.92
CA PRO A 48 -1.49 0.60 -0.96
C PRO A 48 -2.36 -0.41 -0.19
N GLY A 49 -3.16 0.10 0.75
CA GLY A 49 -4.02 -0.71 1.64
C GLY A 49 -3.44 -0.93 3.04
N ASP A 50 -2.17 -0.63 3.29
CA ASP A 50 -1.60 -0.66 4.64
C ASP A 50 -2.19 0.47 5.51
N VAL A 51 -2.75 0.08 6.66
CA VAL A 51 -3.51 0.98 7.56
C VAL A 51 -2.70 1.58 8.71
N GLY A 52 -1.40 1.24 8.82
CA GLY A 52 -0.56 1.67 9.93
C GLY A 52 -0.98 1.09 11.28
N ASN A 53 -0.51 1.71 12.36
CA ASN A 53 -0.82 1.34 13.74
C ASN A 53 -1.94 2.19 14.35
N ASN A 54 -2.15 2.05 15.66
CA ASN A 54 -3.20 2.73 16.41
C ASN A 54 -3.11 4.27 16.43
N VAL A 55 -1.99 4.86 16.01
CA VAL A 55 -1.79 6.31 15.92
C VAL A 55 -1.50 6.78 14.49
N GLY A 56 -1.64 5.89 13.50
CA GLY A 56 -1.46 6.18 12.07
C GLY A 56 -0.03 6.05 11.55
N VAL A 57 0.95 5.68 12.39
CA VAL A 57 2.31 5.45 11.89
C VAL A 57 2.32 4.22 10.99
N GLY A 58 2.87 4.35 9.78
CA GLY A 58 2.93 3.28 8.80
C GLY A 58 1.68 3.11 7.94
N THR A 59 0.72 4.04 8.02
CA THR A 59 -0.38 4.12 7.05
C THR A 59 0.17 4.52 5.71
N TYR A 60 -0.22 3.81 4.64
CA TYR A 60 0.18 4.18 3.29
C TYR A 60 -0.33 5.58 2.93
N CYS A 61 0.51 6.38 2.27
CA CYS A 61 0.14 7.70 1.83
C CYS A 61 0.73 8.04 0.46
N THR A 62 0.10 8.97 -0.25
CA THR A 62 0.56 9.46 -1.55
C THR A 62 0.91 10.95 -1.47
N PRO A 63 1.73 11.50 -2.40
CA PRO A 63 2.20 12.88 -2.31
C PRO A 63 1.10 13.95 -2.13
N THR A 64 -0.12 13.67 -2.60
CA THR A 64 -1.27 14.60 -2.54
C THR A 64 -2.54 13.97 -1.97
N GLY A 65 -2.50 12.76 -1.42
CA GLY A 65 -3.71 12.00 -1.08
C GLY A 65 -4.33 12.37 0.27
N GLY A 66 -3.59 13.01 1.16
CA GLY A 66 -4.10 13.47 2.45
C GLY A 66 -4.43 12.33 3.43
N GLU A 67 -3.89 11.13 3.20
CA GLU A 67 -4.16 9.93 4.01
C GLU A 67 -3.72 10.10 5.47
N CYS A 68 -2.76 10.98 5.72
CA CYS A 68 -2.25 11.26 7.05
C CYS A 68 -3.07 12.32 7.82
N ALA A 69 -3.97 13.05 7.16
CA ALA A 69 -4.75 14.14 7.78
C ALA A 69 -5.62 13.71 8.97
N PRO A 70 -6.17 12.48 9.04
CA PRO A 70 -6.93 12.04 10.21
C PRO A 70 -6.09 11.75 11.46
N PHE A 71 -4.76 11.69 11.35
CA PHE A 71 -3.88 11.27 12.44
C PHE A 71 -3.13 12.46 13.05
N ASP A 72 -3.58 12.93 14.21
CA ASP A 72 -2.92 14.02 14.95
C ASP A 72 -1.45 13.68 15.32
N LEU A 73 -1.17 12.40 15.53
CA LEU A 73 0.13 11.89 15.97
C LEU A 73 1.02 11.38 14.83
N ALA A 74 0.52 11.29 13.59
CA ALA A 74 1.30 10.92 12.41
C ALA A 74 0.85 11.73 11.17
N PRO A 75 0.87 13.08 11.24
CA PRO A 75 0.24 13.92 10.23
C PRO A 75 1.06 14.05 8.94
N LEU A 76 2.33 13.63 8.94
CA LEU A 76 3.25 13.85 7.83
C LEU A 76 3.29 12.65 6.90
N CYS A 77 3.01 12.86 5.62
CA CYS A 77 3.28 11.89 4.57
C CYS A 77 4.72 12.04 4.06
N LEU A 78 5.52 10.98 4.14
CA LEU A 78 6.89 10.99 3.63
C LEU A 78 6.97 11.11 2.09
N ALA A 79 5.95 10.65 1.38
CA ALA A 79 5.85 10.84 -0.08
C ALA A 79 5.76 12.32 -0.47
N THR A 80 5.06 13.15 0.34
CA THR A 80 4.89 14.58 0.09
C THR A 80 6.21 15.35 0.22
N VAL A 81 7.13 14.88 1.07
CA VAL A 81 8.46 15.47 1.26
C VAL A 81 9.53 14.82 0.37
N GLY A 82 9.12 14.01 -0.61
CA GLY A 82 10.02 13.45 -1.62
C GLY A 82 10.88 12.29 -1.15
N GLN A 83 10.47 11.57 -0.10
CA GLN A 83 11.19 10.40 0.38
C GLN A 83 10.77 9.13 -0.37
N GLU A 84 11.64 8.11 -0.34
CA GLU A 84 11.38 6.82 -0.99
C GLU A 84 10.44 5.91 -0.17
N GLN A 85 10.21 6.25 1.10
CA GLN A 85 9.26 5.56 1.96
C GLN A 85 7.92 6.29 1.95
N TRP A 86 6.83 5.61 1.62
CA TRP A 86 5.52 6.24 1.43
C TRP A 86 4.56 5.85 2.55
N PHE A 87 4.81 6.40 3.74
CA PHE A 87 3.93 6.21 4.89
C PHE A 87 3.78 7.46 5.76
N CYS A 88 2.70 7.48 6.54
CA CYS A 88 2.43 8.49 7.56
C CYS A 88 3.36 8.32 8.76
N THR A 89 3.95 9.44 9.19
CA THR A 89 4.90 9.48 10.30
C THR A 89 4.76 10.77 11.12
N ARG A 90 5.48 10.82 12.22
CA ARG A 90 5.74 12.01 13.01
C ARG A 90 7.23 12.22 13.14
N ILE A 91 7.64 13.47 12.97
CA ILE A 91 9.01 13.93 13.18
C ILE A 91 9.15 14.47 14.60
N GLY A 92 10.34 14.33 15.18
CA GLY A 92 10.67 14.86 16.51
C GLY A 92 10.18 13.97 17.65
N CYS A 93 10.22 12.65 17.49
CA CYS A 93 10.09 11.73 18.61
C CYS A 93 11.41 11.66 19.41
N ASP A 94 11.31 11.47 20.71
CA ASP A 94 12.43 11.29 21.64
C ASP A 94 12.34 9.95 22.39
N ALA A 95 11.24 9.22 22.21
CA ALA A 95 11.03 7.89 22.75
C ALA A 95 10.11 7.07 21.83
N THR A 96 10.34 5.75 21.77
CA THR A 96 9.51 4.80 21.02
C THR A 96 8.04 4.80 21.45
N THR A 97 7.76 5.09 22.72
CA THR A 97 6.39 5.21 23.25
C THR A 97 5.57 6.32 22.58
N HIS A 98 6.21 7.27 21.89
CA HIS A 98 5.52 8.33 21.15
C HIS A 98 5.02 7.92 19.77
N CYS A 99 5.44 6.74 19.28
CA CYS A 99 5.15 6.26 17.94
C CYS A 99 3.98 5.25 17.87
N GLY A 100 3.42 4.86 19.02
CA GLY A 100 2.35 3.87 19.10
C GLY A 100 2.85 2.42 18.97
N GLU A 101 1.92 1.49 18.83
CA GLU A 101 2.23 0.06 18.80
C GLU A 101 2.94 -0.34 17.50
N GLY A 102 3.94 -1.23 17.59
CA GLY A 102 4.62 -1.76 16.40
C GLY A 102 5.39 -0.73 15.57
N ALA A 103 5.74 0.41 16.17
CA ALA A 103 6.60 1.43 15.58
C ALA A 103 7.67 1.89 16.57
N GLY A 104 8.79 2.33 16.02
CA GLY A 104 10.00 2.75 16.71
C GLY A 104 10.29 4.23 16.51
N CYS A 105 10.95 4.86 17.48
CA CYS A 105 11.54 6.18 17.26
C CYS A 105 12.97 6.01 16.74
N LEU A 106 13.19 6.25 15.45
CA LEU A 106 14.52 6.27 14.86
C LEU A 106 15.11 7.67 15.08
N ILE A 107 16.25 7.74 15.78
CA ILE A 107 16.96 8.98 16.08
C ILE A 107 18.30 8.98 15.35
N GLU A 108 18.48 9.94 14.45
CA GLU A 108 19.69 10.17 13.66
C GLU A 108 20.24 11.58 13.96
N ALA A 109 21.38 11.94 13.38
CA ALA A 109 22.00 13.24 13.63
C ALA A 109 21.15 14.40 13.06
N GLU A 110 20.39 14.11 12.00
CA GLU A 110 19.55 15.03 11.24
C GLU A 110 18.17 15.24 11.90
N GLY A 111 17.80 14.40 12.86
CA GLY A 111 16.52 14.46 13.55
C GLY A 111 16.00 13.08 13.94
N SER A 112 14.70 13.00 14.21
CA SER A 112 14.06 11.75 14.60
C SER A 112 12.70 11.59 13.97
N ALA A 113 12.30 10.34 13.69
CA ALA A 113 11.03 10.02 13.08
C ALA A 113 10.46 8.70 13.58
N CYS A 114 9.14 8.59 13.60
CA CYS A 114 8.45 7.34 13.90
C CYS A 114 8.44 6.42 12.67
N VAL A 115 9.06 5.26 12.78
CA VAL A 115 9.17 4.28 11.69
C VAL A 115 8.47 2.98 12.11
N PRO A 116 7.58 2.39 11.28
CA PRO A 116 7.01 1.08 11.59
C PRO A 116 8.12 0.04 11.75
N CYS A 117 8.04 -0.84 12.75
CA CYS A 117 9.12 -1.79 13.02
C CYS A 117 9.39 -2.74 11.85
N ARG A 118 8.37 -3.04 11.04
CA ARG A 118 8.53 -3.83 9.80
C ARG A 118 9.38 -3.13 8.73
N CYS A 119 9.58 -1.82 8.86
CA CYS A 119 10.32 -0.98 7.93
C CYS A 119 11.71 -0.58 8.44
N ASP A 120 12.02 -0.88 9.71
CA ASP A 120 13.36 -0.68 10.25
C ASP A 120 14.22 -1.92 10.01
N SER A 121 14.88 -1.98 8.85
CA SER A 121 15.81 -3.06 8.51
C SER A 121 17.07 -3.08 9.37
N ARG A 122 17.34 -2.02 10.14
CA ARG A 122 18.52 -1.88 11.00
C ARG A 122 18.26 -2.32 12.45
N GLY A 123 16.99 -2.43 12.85
CA GLY A 123 16.59 -2.81 14.21
C GLY A 123 17.10 -1.84 15.28
N LEU A 124 17.06 -0.53 14.97
CA LEU A 124 17.59 0.54 15.82
C LEU A 124 16.48 1.26 16.59
N GLY A 125 15.31 1.40 16.00
CA GLY A 125 14.11 2.00 16.62
C GLY A 125 13.15 0.97 17.19
N CYS A 126 13.34 -0.30 16.81
CA CYS A 126 12.63 -1.50 17.24
C CYS A 126 13.65 -2.65 17.37
#